data_AF-A0A6P6B3B8-F1
#
_entry.id   AF-A0A6P6B3B8-F1
#
_cell.length_a   1.000
_cell.length_b   1.000
_cell.length_c   1.000
_cell.angle_alpha   90.00
_cell.angle_beta   90.00
_cell.angle_gamma   90.00
#
_symmetry.space_group_name_H-M   'P 1'
#
loop_
_entity.id
_entity.type
_entity.pdbx_description
1 polymer ?
#
loop_
_entity_poly.entity_id
_entity_poly.type
_entity_poly.pdbx_seq_one_letter_code
_entity_poly.pdbx_strand_id
1 'polypeptide(L)'
;MLGRSGLYRSGSFRPENLGQNALHMIGNLCFTIFVIGVLVFTIIAATYEPEDPLFRPSTKITTFLTSTSNATFKSDSTVVRTGEDFMAANQTAFATFINVTDVVELKEASTDETSSTGCEGDSKGPLDCKDPEVFHLMMKVAIEHFKDIHFYRFGKPASGPEENTCDMAWRFRPKEGKTAAFYKDYRRFVINRSENCTLSVVSIGDYHSGVNARKKKNKNQKPGFEKTSRRQEQGGVSLPVVGETVNDSLPVVESENAFRNGKYLIYVGGGDRCKSMNHYLWSFLCALGEAQYLNRTLVMDLTLCLSSIYTSSNQEEEGKDFRLYFDFEHLKEAASVLDQGQFWLDWNKWQRKDRLSLYLVEDFRVTPMKLSEVKDSLIMRKFGSVEPDNYWYRVCEGETESVVQRPWHQIWKSRRLMDIVSAIASRLNWDYDSVHIVRGEKARNRDVWPNLAQDMSLDALISALQDKIEDGRNVYIATNETDTSFFEPLKDKYSIHFLNDYKDLWDENSEWYSETTKLNNGVPVEFDGYMRVSVDTEVLFRGKKQIES
;
A
#
# COMPACT_ATOMS: atom_id res chain seq x y z
N MET A 1 -76.85 -35.76 33.00
CA MET A 1 -78.23 -36.05 32.61
C MET A 1 -78.54 -35.32 31.31
N LEU A 2 -79.02 -36.06 30.32
CA LEU A 2 -79.97 -35.71 29.23
C LEU A 2 -79.85 -34.31 28.57
N GLY A 3 -79.67 -34.13 27.27
CA GLY A 3 -80.02 -34.95 26.11
C GLY A 3 -80.93 -34.14 25.16
N ARG A 4 -80.58 -34.11 23.85
CA ARG A 4 -81.43 -33.81 22.67
C ARG A 4 -82.05 -32.39 22.56
N SER A 5 -82.45 -31.87 21.40
CA SER A 5 -82.11 -31.99 19.97
C SER A 5 -83.04 -31.04 19.21
N GLY A 6 -82.55 -30.40 18.14
CA GLY A 6 -83.37 -29.94 17.01
C GLY A 6 -84.00 -28.55 17.12
N LEU A 7 -83.71 -27.69 16.14
CA LEU A 7 -84.69 -27.28 15.13
C LEU A 7 -84.00 -26.42 14.05
N TYR A 8 -83.94 -26.99 12.84
CA TYR A 8 -83.80 -26.23 11.61
C TYR A 8 -84.92 -25.19 11.54
N ARG A 9 -84.57 -23.91 11.43
CA ARG A 9 -85.51 -22.88 10.96
C ARG A 9 -84.91 -22.21 9.73
N SER A 10 -85.46 -22.61 8.58
CA SER A 10 -85.32 -21.94 7.30
C SER A 10 -85.70 -20.47 7.47
N GLY A 11 -84.70 -19.60 7.42
CA GLY A 11 -84.85 -18.15 7.45
C GLY A 11 -84.69 -17.58 6.06
N SER A 12 -85.76 -17.64 5.27
CA SER A 12 -86.18 -16.66 4.26
C SER A 12 -85.10 -15.67 3.79
N PHE A 13 -84.49 -15.94 2.63
CA PHE A 13 -83.69 -14.96 1.90
C PHE A 13 -84.60 -13.80 1.45
N ARG A 14 -84.62 -12.71 2.23
CA ARG A 14 -85.13 -11.42 1.79
C ARG A 14 -84.00 -10.66 1.08
N PRO A 15 -84.18 -10.24 -0.18
CA PRO A 15 -83.13 -9.64 -1.01
C PRO A 15 -82.79 -8.19 -0.63
N GLU A 16 -83.35 -7.65 0.46
CA GLU A 16 -83.18 -6.24 0.85
C GLU A 16 -81.97 -6.00 1.77
N ASN A 17 -81.39 -7.06 2.38
CA ASN A 17 -80.22 -6.94 3.27
C ASN A 17 -78.91 -7.46 2.66
N LEU A 18 -78.95 -7.95 1.40
CA LEU A 18 -77.76 -8.52 0.74
C LEU A 18 -76.72 -7.43 0.44
N GLY A 19 -77.17 -6.23 0.05
CA GLY A 19 -76.29 -5.09 -0.23
C GLY A 19 -75.59 -4.56 1.02
N GLN A 20 -76.31 -4.43 2.14
CA GLN A 20 -75.74 -3.92 3.40
C GLN A 20 -74.77 -4.91 4.04
N ASN A 21 -75.08 -6.21 4.05
CA ASN A 21 -74.16 -7.22 4.57
C ASN A 21 -72.95 -7.45 3.65
N ALA A 22 -73.12 -7.35 2.33
CA ALA A 22 -72.01 -7.38 1.39
C ALA A 22 -71.10 -6.14 1.53
N LEU A 23 -71.67 -4.94 1.67
CA LEU A 23 -70.90 -3.71 1.92
C LEU A 23 -70.18 -3.75 3.25
N HIS A 24 -70.77 -4.33 4.30
CA HIS A 24 -70.12 -4.47 5.59
C HIS A 24 -69.01 -5.53 5.59
N MET A 25 -69.19 -6.63 4.83
CA MET A 25 -68.11 -7.60 4.60
C MET A 25 -66.97 -7.02 3.76
N ILE A 26 -67.29 -6.30 2.69
CA ILE A 26 -66.29 -5.63 1.84
C ILE A 26 -65.58 -4.54 2.63
N GLY A 27 -66.30 -3.75 3.43
CA GLY A 27 -65.74 -2.74 4.32
C GLY A 27 -64.81 -3.34 5.36
N ASN A 28 -65.23 -4.43 6.03
CA ASN A 28 -64.37 -5.14 6.97
C ASN A 28 -63.16 -5.77 6.29
N LEU A 29 -63.31 -6.33 5.09
CA LEU A 29 -62.20 -6.92 4.33
C LEU A 29 -61.19 -5.85 3.91
N CYS A 30 -61.66 -4.73 3.35
CA CYS A 30 -60.83 -3.58 3.01
C CYS A 30 -60.17 -2.97 4.24
N PHE A 31 -60.86 -2.89 5.37
CA PHE A 31 -60.29 -2.42 6.63
C PHE A 31 -59.22 -3.39 7.15
N THR A 32 -59.43 -4.71 7.09
CA THR A 32 -58.39 -5.68 7.46
C THR A 32 -57.18 -5.62 6.53
N ILE A 33 -57.37 -5.45 5.22
CA ILE A 33 -56.26 -5.27 4.27
C ILE A 33 -55.53 -3.96 4.55
N PHE A 34 -56.24 -2.89 4.88
CA PHE A 34 -55.65 -1.62 5.27
C PHE A 34 -54.84 -1.74 6.55
N VAL A 35 -55.38 -2.39 7.59
CA VAL A 35 -54.67 -2.61 8.85
C VAL A 35 -53.43 -3.50 8.64
N ILE A 36 -53.52 -4.57 7.86
CA ILE A 36 -52.37 -5.41 7.50
C ILE A 36 -51.36 -4.60 6.69
N GLY A 37 -51.81 -3.77 5.74
CA GLY A 37 -50.95 -2.89 4.94
C GLY A 37 -50.21 -1.87 5.80
N VAL A 38 -50.90 -1.22 6.74
CA VAL A 38 -50.28 -0.31 7.71
C VAL A 38 -49.30 -1.08 8.59
N LEU A 39 -49.65 -2.28 9.06
CA LEU A 39 -48.78 -3.08 9.93
C LEU A 39 -47.51 -3.53 9.20
N VAL A 40 -47.64 -3.99 7.95
CA VAL A 40 -46.51 -4.29 7.06
C VAL A 40 -45.69 -3.04 6.78
N PHE A 41 -46.32 -1.89 6.53
CA PHE A 41 -45.61 -0.63 6.29
C PHE A 41 -44.90 -0.13 7.54
N THR A 42 -45.44 -0.31 8.75
CA THR A 42 -44.74 -0.02 10.00
C THR A 42 -43.64 -1.00 10.32
N ILE A 43 -43.80 -2.30 10.00
CA ILE A 43 -42.71 -3.27 10.12
C ILE A 43 -41.60 -2.89 9.15
N ILE A 44 -41.93 -2.65 7.87
CA ILE A 44 -40.98 -2.13 6.89
C ILE A 44 -40.35 -0.84 7.43
N ALA A 45 -41.09 0.21 7.80
CA ALA A 45 -40.49 1.43 8.33
C ALA A 45 -39.65 1.25 9.61
N ALA A 46 -39.94 0.25 10.44
CA ALA A 46 -39.17 -0.06 11.64
C ALA A 46 -37.96 -0.98 11.38
N THR A 47 -37.97 -1.79 10.31
CA THR A 47 -36.88 -2.71 9.93
C THR A 47 -36.12 -2.27 8.68
N TYR A 48 -36.61 -1.24 7.99
CA TYR A 48 -36.03 -0.63 6.81
C TYR A 48 -35.11 0.48 7.30
N GLU A 49 -33.85 0.12 7.52
CA GLU A 49 -32.77 1.06 7.36
C GLU A 49 -32.73 1.41 5.87
N PRO A 50 -33.11 2.64 5.45
CA PRO A 50 -32.93 3.01 4.06
C PRO A 50 -31.43 2.99 3.76
N GLU A 51 -30.99 2.11 2.86
CA GLU A 51 -29.76 2.32 2.10
C GLU A 51 -30.01 3.49 1.13
N ASP A 52 -30.14 4.71 1.66
CA ASP A 52 -30.22 5.92 0.86
C ASP A 52 -28.80 6.51 0.72
N PRO A 53 -28.23 6.54 -0.50
CA PRO A 53 -26.88 7.01 -0.76
C PRO A 53 -26.72 8.54 -0.72
N LEU A 54 -27.79 9.28 -0.41
CA LEU A 54 -27.82 10.73 -0.63
C LEU A 54 -27.62 11.61 0.61
N PHE A 55 -27.63 11.04 1.81
CA PHE A 55 -27.38 11.79 3.05
C PHE A 55 -26.55 10.97 4.04
N ARG A 56 -25.31 10.65 3.67
CA ARG A 56 -24.23 10.57 4.66
C ARG A 56 -23.65 11.97 4.83
N PRO A 57 -24.01 12.77 5.85
CA PRO A 57 -22.99 13.61 6.42
C PRO A 57 -21.95 12.62 6.94
N SER A 58 -20.77 12.71 6.38
CA SER A 58 -19.71 11.75 6.50
C SER A 58 -19.16 11.69 7.93
N THR A 59 -19.87 11.04 8.85
CA THR A 59 -19.39 10.77 10.20
C THR A 59 -18.08 10.00 10.16
N LYS A 60 -17.91 9.10 9.17
CA LYS A 60 -16.62 8.47 8.89
C LYS A 60 -15.53 9.45 8.45
N ILE A 61 -15.82 10.46 7.63
CA ILE A 61 -14.83 11.45 7.17
C ILE A 61 -14.53 12.48 8.27
N THR A 62 -15.52 12.89 9.08
CA THR A 62 -15.24 13.75 10.25
C THR A 62 -14.40 12.99 11.26
N THR A 63 -14.73 11.76 11.66
CA THR A 63 -13.85 10.97 12.55
C THR A 63 -12.49 10.66 11.92
N PHE A 64 -12.39 10.50 10.60
CA PHE A 64 -11.15 10.26 9.85
C PHE A 64 -10.26 11.53 9.72
N LEU A 65 -10.87 12.71 9.50
CA LEU A 65 -10.17 14.00 9.33
C LEU A 65 -9.94 14.74 10.65
N THR A 66 -10.80 14.54 11.66
CA THR A 66 -10.73 15.20 12.98
C THR A 66 -10.16 14.29 14.07
N SER A 67 -9.42 13.23 13.72
CA SER A 67 -8.64 12.45 14.70
C SER A 67 -7.48 13.32 15.23
N THR A 68 -7.79 14.20 16.18
CA THR A 68 -6.84 15.01 16.95
C THR A 68 -6.24 14.22 18.12
N SER A 69 -6.16 12.89 18.03
CA SER A 69 -5.48 12.10 19.05
C SER A 69 -3.96 12.23 18.89
N ASN A 70 -3.31 12.71 19.93
CA ASN A 70 -1.85 12.67 20.15
C ASN A 70 -1.41 11.23 20.48
N ALA A 71 -1.80 10.29 19.64
CA ALA A 71 -1.43 8.89 19.74
C ALA A 71 -0.10 8.67 19.01
N THR A 72 0.93 8.22 19.74
CA THR A 72 2.28 7.97 19.21
C THR A 72 2.34 6.81 18.19
N PHE A 73 1.22 6.15 17.91
CA PHE A 73 1.03 5.28 16.77
C PHE A 73 -0.42 5.42 16.30
N LYS A 74 -0.57 5.76 15.04
CA LYS A 74 -1.81 5.58 14.29
C LYS A 74 -1.48 4.47 13.30
N SER A 75 -2.30 3.43 13.20
CA SER A 75 -2.24 2.56 12.03
C SER A 75 -2.28 3.45 10.79
N ASP A 76 -1.44 3.19 9.80
CA ASP A 76 -1.51 3.95 8.55
C ASP A 76 -2.87 3.68 7.89
N SER A 77 -3.87 4.53 8.18
CA SER A 77 -5.19 4.45 7.59
C SER A 77 -5.21 5.08 6.20
N THR A 78 -4.05 5.49 5.66
CA THR A 78 -4.00 5.99 4.30
C THR A 78 -4.38 4.84 3.39
N VAL A 79 -5.40 5.06 2.55
CA VAL A 79 -5.79 4.11 1.49
C VAL A 79 -4.80 4.20 0.33
N VAL A 80 -3.53 4.49 0.63
CA VAL A 80 -2.46 4.56 -0.35
C VAL A 80 -2.03 3.13 -0.57
N ARG A 81 -2.30 2.68 -1.79
CA ARG A 81 -1.99 1.33 -2.21
C ARG A 81 -0.48 1.16 -2.26
N THR A 82 0.00 -0.03 -1.94
CA THR A 82 1.29 -0.46 -2.47
C THR A 82 1.07 -0.78 -3.94
N GLY A 83 2.06 -0.58 -4.82
CA GLY A 83 1.94 -0.99 -6.22
C GLY A 83 1.61 -2.48 -6.42
N GLU A 84 1.62 -3.26 -5.34
CA GLU A 84 1.30 -4.68 -5.21
C GLU A 84 -0.22 -4.95 -5.10
N ASP A 85 -1.04 -3.96 -4.71
CA ASP A 85 -2.50 -4.09 -4.49
C ASP A 85 -3.34 -4.14 -5.78
N PHE A 86 -2.72 -4.01 -6.96
CA PHE A 86 -3.41 -3.93 -8.25
C PHE A 86 -3.75 -5.26 -8.88
N MET A 87 -3.38 -6.36 -8.24
CA MET A 87 -3.56 -7.66 -8.85
C MET A 87 -4.91 -8.26 -8.46
N ALA A 88 -5.79 -8.38 -9.44
CA ALA A 88 -6.97 -9.23 -9.31
C ALA A 88 -6.50 -10.65 -8.95
N ALA A 89 -7.06 -11.24 -7.90
CA ALA A 89 -6.77 -12.60 -7.44
C ALA A 89 -6.95 -13.69 -8.54
N ASN A 90 -7.56 -13.34 -9.67
CA ASN A 90 -7.87 -14.24 -10.77
C ASN A 90 -6.88 -14.21 -11.95
N GLN A 91 -5.71 -13.56 -11.85
CA GLN A 91 -4.66 -13.76 -12.85
C GLN A 91 -3.85 -15.02 -12.53
N THR A 92 -4.38 -16.18 -12.91
CA THR A 92 -3.65 -17.46 -13.05
C THR A 92 -2.68 -17.47 -14.24
N ALA A 93 -2.20 -16.31 -14.67
CA ALA A 93 -1.08 -16.26 -15.60
C ALA A 93 0.18 -16.59 -14.81
N PHE A 94 0.98 -17.55 -15.30
CA PHE A 94 2.28 -17.99 -14.78
C PHE A 94 2.28 -19.20 -13.83
N ALA A 95 1.86 -20.35 -14.38
CA ALA A 95 1.93 -21.67 -13.73
C ALA A 95 3.33 -22.33 -13.71
N THR A 96 4.40 -21.62 -14.07
CA THR A 96 5.77 -22.16 -14.09
C THR A 96 6.54 -21.72 -12.84
N PHE A 97 6.40 -22.46 -11.74
CA PHE A 97 7.29 -22.36 -10.58
C PHE A 97 8.45 -23.35 -10.75
N ILE A 98 9.64 -22.98 -10.25
CA ILE A 98 10.85 -23.81 -10.31
C ILE A 98 10.98 -24.57 -8.99
N ASN A 99 10.92 -25.89 -9.06
CA ASN A 99 11.16 -26.80 -7.93
C ASN A 99 12.54 -27.46 -8.02
N VAL A 100 12.96 -28.10 -6.92
CA VAL A 100 14.24 -28.85 -6.86
C VAL A 100 14.32 -29.93 -7.93
N THR A 101 13.19 -30.57 -8.26
CA THR A 101 13.08 -31.58 -9.33
C THR A 101 13.44 -31.01 -10.69
N ASP A 102 13.02 -29.78 -10.99
CA ASP A 102 13.26 -29.13 -12.27
C ASP A 102 14.75 -28.79 -12.45
N VAL A 103 15.46 -28.51 -11.33
CA VAL A 103 16.91 -28.29 -11.32
C VAL A 103 17.68 -29.61 -11.54
N VAL A 104 17.16 -30.72 -11.02
CA VAL A 104 17.74 -32.06 -11.23
C VAL A 104 17.50 -32.53 -12.68
N GLU A 105 16.31 -32.31 -13.23
CA GLU A 105 16.02 -32.58 -14.64
C GLU A 105 16.88 -31.73 -15.59
N LEU A 106 17.17 -30.47 -15.25
CA LEU A 106 18.11 -29.62 -16.00
C LEU A 106 19.54 -30.18 -15.97
N LYS A 107 19.96 -30.74 -14.83
CA LYS A 107 21.26 -31.42 -14.70
C LYS A 107 21.31 -32.66 -15.61
N GLU A 108 20.26 -33.47 -15.62
CA GLU A 108 20.15 -34.67 -16.45
C GLU A 108 20.05 -34.35 -17.97
N ALA A 109 19.31 -33.31 -18.35
CA ALA A 109 19.23 -32.85 -19.75
C ALA A 109 20.52 -32.21 -20.27
N SER A 110 21.37 -31.68 -19.39
CA SER A 110 22.71 -31.16 -19.73
C SER A 110 23.81 -32.23 -19.73
N THR A 111 23.50 -33.47 -19.32
CA THR A 111 24.44 -34.59 -19.25
C THR A 111 24.21 -35.60 -20.39
N ASP A 112 24.10 -35.12 -21.63
CA ASP A 112 24.42 -35.95 -22.80
C ASP A 112 25.92 -35.76 -23.12
N GLU A 113 26.68 -36.78 -22.77
CA GLU A 113 28.09 -37.05 -23.12
C GLU A 113 29.11 -35.93 -22.84
N THR A 114 29.69 -35.90 -21.64
CA THR A 114 31.16 -35.99 -21.50
C THR A 114 31.53 -36.50 -20.11
N SER A 115 32.26 -37.61 -20.14
CA SER A 115 32.99 -38.33 -19.10
C SER A 115 33.35 -37.61 -17.80
N SER A 116 33.30 -38.40 -16.72
CA SER A 116 34.20 -38.33 -15.58
C SER A 116 35.64 -37.96 -15.97
N THR A 117 36.01 -36.70 -15.83
CA THR A 117 37.40 -36.25 -15.84
C THR A 117 37.79 -35.89 -14.42
N GLY A 118 38.87 -36.51 -13.95
CA GLY A 118 39.42 -36.29 -12.62
C GLY A 118 39.77 -34.83 -12.35
N CYS A 119 39.98 -34.53 -11.08
CA CYS A 119 40.48 -33.25 -10.59
C CYS A 119 41.90 -32.95 -11.11
N GLU A 120 42.02 -32.61 -12.40
CA GLU A 120 43.24 -32.06 -12.97
C GLU A 120 42.91 -30.64 -13.47
N GLY A 121 43.07 -29.68 -12.56
CA GLY A 121 42.82 -28.27 -12.81
C GLY A 121 42.79 -27.50 -11.48
N ASP A 122 43.97 -27.02 -11.09
CA ASP A 122 44.32 -26.22 -9.91
C ASP A 122 43.26 -26.16 -8.79
N SER A 123 43.57 -26.80 -7.66
CA SER A 123 42.94 -26.60 -6.36
C SER A 123 43.08 -25.16 -5.81
N LYS A 124 43.55 -24.22 -6.65
CA LYS A 124 43.83 -22.80 -6.39
C LYS A 124 43.34 -21.85 -7.50
N GLY A 125 42.66 -22.36 -8.53
CA GLY A 125 42.07 -21.51 -9.57
C GLY A 125 40.87 -20.71 -9.02
N PRO A 126 40.63 -19.48 -9.51
CA PRO A 126 39.47 -18.68 -9.10
C PRO A 126 38.15 -19.40 -9.45
N LEU A 127 37.18 -19.35 -8.54
CA LEU A 127 35.87 -19.98 -8.70
C LEU A 127 35.12 -19.39 -9.90
N ASP A 128 34.75 -20.22 -10.89
CA ASP A 128 33.91 -19.77 -12.00
C ASP A 128 32.42 -19.87 -11.63
N CYS A 129 31.83 -18.75 -11.23
CA CYS A 129 30.40 -18.66 -10.93
C CYS A 129 29.49 -18.92 -12.14
N LYS A 130 30.03 -18.94 -13.38
CA LYS A 130 29.27 -19.25 -14.59
C LYS A 130 29.20 -20.75 -14.89
N ASP A 131 29.94 -21.56 -14.14
CA ASP A 131 29.87 -23.01 -14.24
C ASP A 131 28.44 -23.49 -13.94
N PRO A 132 27.82 -24.29 -14.84
CA PRO A 132 26.50 -24.89 -14.60
C PRO A 132 26.41 -25.66 -13.28
N GLU A 133 27.48 -26.34 -12.83
CA GLU A 133 27.45 -27.09 -11.57
C GLU A 133 27.33 -26.17 -10.35
N VAL A 134 28.09 -25.07 -10.35
CA VAL A 134 28.04 -24.04 -9.30
C VAL A 134 26.67 -23.36 -9.30
N PHE A 135 26.14 -23.03 -10.47
CA PHE A 135 24.83 -22.39 -10.60
C PHE A 135 23.69 -23.29 -10.10
N HIS A 136 23.67 -24.57 -10.49
CA HIS A 136 22.66 -25.52 -10.02
C HIS A 136 22.78 -25.80 -8.51
N LEU A 137 24.00 -25.84 -7.96
CA LEU A 137 24.21 -25.95 -6.52
C LEU A 137 23.59 -24.75 -5.78
N MET A 138 23.85 -23.53 -6.26
CA MET A 138 23.26 -22.31 -5.67
C MET A 138 21.74 -22.31 -5.77
N MET A 139 21.16 -22.70 -6.91
CA MET A 139 19.71 -22.80 -7.10
C MET A 139 19.10 -23.80 -6.10
N LYS A 140 19.68 -25.01 -5.99
CA LYS A 140 19.19 -26.05 -5.09
C LYS A 140 19.22 -25.57 -3.64
N VAL A 141 20.35 -25.03 -3.19
CA VAL A 141 20.51 -24.53 -1.81
C VAL A 141 19.54 -23.38 -1.53
N ALA A 142 19.30 -22.49 -2.50
CA ALA A 142 18.32 -21.42 -2.34
C ALA A 142 16.88 -21.94 -2.19
N ILE A 143 16.47 -22.91 -3.01
CA ILE A 143 15.13 -23.52 -2.93
C ILE A 143 14.92 -24.28 -1.61
N GLU A 144 15.96 -24.96 -1.12
CA GLU A 144 15.92 -25.69 0.15
C GLU A 144 15.87 -24.75 1.37
N HIS A 145 16.56 -23.61 1.29
CA HIS A 145 16.62 -22.62 2.36
C HIS A 145 15.32 -21.82 2.47
N PHE A 146 14.77 -21.33 1.34
CA PHE A 146 13.57 -20.49 1.32
C PHE A 146 12.32 -21.29 0.94
N LYS A 147 11.74 -21.99 1.92
CA LYS A 147 10.58 -22.87 1.71
C LYS A 147 9.27 -22.14 1.51
N ASP A 148 9.13 -20.90 1.99
CA ASP A 148 7.88 -20.13 1.95
C ASP A 148 7.78 -19.19 0.75
N ILE A 149 8.70 -19.34 -0.21
CA ILE A 149 8.65 -18.63 -1.48
C ILE A 149 8.60 -19.61 -2.67
N HIS A 150 7.90 -19.20 -3.71
CA HIS A 150 7.92 -19.80 -5.03
C HIS A 150 8.90 -19.06 -5.92
N PHE A 151 9.94 -19.76 -6.37
CA PHE A 151 10.89 -19.23 -7.33
C PHE A 151 10.28 -19.26 -8.72
N TYR A 152 10.30 -18.11 -9.39
CA TYR A 152 9.76 -17.97 -10.73
C TYR A 152 10.88 -17.94 -11.78
N ARG A 153 11.98 -17.26 -11.46
CA ARG A 153 13.11 -17.12 -12.38
C ARG A 153 14.40 -16.84 -11.65
N PHE A 154 15.42 -17.65 -11.89
CA PHE A 154 16.79 -17.32 -11.51
C PHE A 154 17.47 -16.46 -12.57
N GLY A 155 18.25 -15.49 -12.12
CA GLY A 155 19.12 -14.64 -12.93
C GLY A 155 20.45 -15.31 -13.22
N LYS A 156 21.22 -14.71 -14.14
CA LYS A 156 22.58 -15.20 -14.42
C LYS A 156 23.48 -14.94 -13.21
N PRO A 157 24.25 -15.93 -12.75
CA PRO A 157 25.20 -15.74 -11.65
C PRO A 157 26.34 -14.81 -12.08
N ALA A 158 26.88 -14.07 -11.12
CA ALA A 158 28.00 -13.17 -11.31
C ALA A 158 29.07 -13.43 -10.25
N SER A 159 30.33 -13.19 -10.57
CA SER A 159 31.42 -13.27 -9.58
C SER A 159 31.23 -12.19 -8.51
N GLY A 160 31.38 -12.58 -7.26
CA GLY A 160 31.41 -11.66 -6.13
C GLY A 160 32.74 -10.89 -6.04
N PRO A 161 32.89 -10.02 -5.03
CA PRO A 161 34.12 -9.25 -4.82
C PRO A 161 35.30 -10.10 -4.32
N GLU A 162 35.03 -11.25 -3.70
CA GLU A 162 36.04 -12.20 -3.21
C GLU A 162 36.09 -13.45 -4.10
N GLU A 163 37.25 -14.10 -4.18
CA GLU A 163 37.51 -15.23 -5.10
C GLU A 163 36.60 -16.44 -4.90
N ASN A 164 36.02 -16.62 -3.70
CA ASN A 164 35.14 -17.74 -3.35
C ASN A 164 33.65 -17.36 -3.25
N THR A 165 33.28 -16.18 -3.76
CA THR A 165 31.92 -15.65 -3.64
C THR A 165 31.23 -15.54 -4.98
N CYS A 166 29.97 -15.96 -5.05
CA CYS A 166 29.12 -15.81 -6.22
C CYS A 166 27.83 -15.08 -5.87
N ASP A 167 27.45 -14.11 -6.68
CA ASP A 167 26.20 -13.37 -6.53
C ASP A 167 25.15 -13.99 -7.47
N MET A 168 23.95 -14.27 -6.96
CA MET A 168 22.81 -14.74 -7.75
C MET A 168 21.55 -14.00 -7.40
N ALA A 169 20.79 -13.62 -8.42
CA ALA A 169 19.49 -12.96 -8.29
C ALA A 169 18.35 -13.91 -8.66
N TRP A 170 17.17 -13.69 -8.10
CA TRP A 170 15.96 -14.39 -8.51
C TRP A 170 14.71 -13.53 -8.38
N ARG A 171 13.66 -13.96 -9.08
CA ARG A 171 12.29 -13.45 -8.92
C ARG A 171 11.47 -14.49 -8.20
N PHE A 172 10.71 -14.08 -7.20
CA PHE A 172 9.92 -14.97 -6.37
C PHE A 172 8.55 -14.39 -5.99
N ARG A 173 7.70 -15.24 -5.44
CA ARG A 173 6.43 -14.89 -4.79
C ARG A 173 6.31 -15.62 -3.45
N PRO A 174 5.73 -15.03 -2.40
CA PRO A 174 5.40 -15.77 -1.18
C PRO A 174 4.31 -16.83 -1.46
N LYS A 175 4.39 -18.01 -0.81
CA LYS A 175 3.44 -19.11 -1.02
C LYS A 175 2.01 -18.78 -0.58
N GLU A 176 1.89 -18.13 0.57
CA GLU A 176 0.61 -17.72 1.16
C GLU A 176 0.28 -16.25 0.86
N GLY A 177 1.07 -15.61 -0.01
CA GLY A 177 0.87 -14.23 -0.41
C GLY A 177 -0.44 -14.05 -1.18
N LYS A 178 -1.29 -13.13 -0.73
CA LYS A 178 -2.53 -12.75 -1.43
C LYS A 178 -2.27 -11.91 -2.69
N THR A 179 -1.04 -11.43 -2.87
CA THR A 179 -0.63 -10.51 -3.94
C THR A 179 0.08 -11.26 -5.07
N ALA A 180 -0.23 -10.92 -6.32
CA ALA A 180 0.43 -11.53 -7.48
C ALA A 180 1.69 -10.75 -7.95
N ALA A 181 2.20 -9.82 -7.15
CA ALA A 181 3.43 -9.10 -7.46
C ALA A 181 4.65 -10.04 -7.44
N PHE A 182 5.64 -9.78 -8.29
CA PHE A 182 6.90 -10.51 -8.27
C PHE A 182 7.93 -9.70 -7.49
N TYR A 183 8.50 -10.31 -6.45
CA TYR A 183 9.61 -9.75 -5.70
C TYR A 183 10.93 -10.16 -6.33
N LYS A 184 11.99 -9.39 -6.05
CA LYS A 184 13.34 -9.68 -6.52
C LYS A 184 14.28 -9.67 -5.33
N ASP A 185 15.08 -10.71 -5.23
CA ASP A 185 16.18 -10.80 -4.28
C ASP A 185 17.46 -11.11 -5.03
N TYR A 186 18.59 -10.73 -4.44
CA TYR A 186 19.92 -11.05 -4.91
C TYR A 186 20.83 -11.24 -3.71
N ARG A 187 21.35 -12.46 -3.57
CA ARG A 187 22.19 -12.85 -2.44
C ARG A 187 23.60 -13.19 -2.90
N ARG A 188 24.55 -12.94 -2.02
CA ARG A 188 25.92 -13.47 -2.14
C ARG A 188 25.99 -14.86 -1.52
N PHE A 189 26.60 -15.80 -2.22
CA PHE A 189 26.85 -17.16 -1.74
C PHE A 189 28.35 -17.33 -1.52
N VAL A 190 28.72 -17.86 -0.36
CA VAL A 190 30.10 -18.24 -0.06
C VAL A 190 30.24 -19.72 -0.35
N ILE A 191 31.08 -20.06 -1.32
CA ILE A 191 31.26 -21.44 -1.80
C ILE A 191 32.60 -21.96 -1.34
N ASN A 192 32.60 -23.16 -0.76
CA ASN A 192 33.82 -23.86 -0.37
C ASN A 192 34.03 -25.08 -1.26
N ARG A 193 35.27 -25.21 -1.74
CA ARG A 193 35.74 -26.35 -2.52
C ARG A 193 36.55 -27.24 -1.60
N SER A 194 36.03 -28.43 -1.30
CA SER A 194 36.74 -29.43 -0.52
C SER A 194 37.93 -30.03 -1.28
N GLU A 195 38.87 -30.64 -0.56
CA GLU A 195 40.03 -31.34 -1.12
C GLU A 195 39.64 -32.52 -2.03
N ASN A 196 38.43 -33.06 -1.83
CA ASN A 196 37.82 -34.11 -2.67
C ASN A 196 37.08 -33.53 -3.89
N CYS A 197 37.28 -32.25 -4.23
CA CYS A 197 36.61 -31.52 -5.32
C CYS A 197 35.08 -31.44 -5.23
N THR A 198 34.49 -31.71 -4.06
CA THR A 198 33.07 -31.47 -3.85
C THR A 198 32.85 -30.01 -3.48
N LEU A 199 31.91 -29.37 -4.19
CA LEU A 199 31.49 -27.98 -3.97
C LEU A 199 30.36 -27.95 -2.94
N SER A 200 30.43 -27.03 -1.99
CA SER A 200 29.39 -26.82 -0.98
C SER A 200 29.20 -25.34 -0.72
N VAL A 201 27.96 -24.93 -0.43
CA VAL A 201 27.66 -23.56 -0.01
C VAL A 201 27.84 -23.50 1.51
N VAL A 202 28.72 -22.62 1.99
CA VAL A 202 28.99 -22.41 3.42
C VAL A 202 27.93 -21.50 4.03
N SER A 203 27.61 -20.41 3.33
CA SER A 203 26.64 -19.43 3.80
C SER A 203 25.99 -18.68 2.64
N ILE A 204 24.78 -18.19 2.92
CA ILE A 204 24.03 -17.27 2.07
C ILE A 204 24.05 -15.92 2.79
N GLY A 205 24.42 -14.87 2.09
CA GLY A 205 24.46 -13.51 2.61
C GLY A 205 23.06 -12.93 2.83
N ASP A 206 23.02 -11.70 3.36
CA ASP A 206 21.78 -10.99 3.68
C ASP A 206 21.04 -10.47 2.45
N TYR A 207 19.82 -9.99 2.68
CA TYR A 207 18.94 -9.44 1.63
C TYR A 207 19.70 -8.40 0.81
N HIS A 208 19.69 -8.57 -0.51
CA HIS A 208 20.37 -7.68 -1.46
C HIS A 208 21.90 -7.57 -1.31
N SER A 209 22.55 -8.52 -0.64
CA SER A 209 24.02 -8.62 -0.56
C SER A 209 24.70 -8.84 -1.93
N GLY A 210 24.00 -9.48 -2.88
CA GLY A 210 24.55 -9.92 -4.17
C GLY A 210 24.54 -8.84 -5.27
N VAL A 211 25.13 -7.68 -5.01
CA VAL A 211 24.99 -6.47 -5.85
C VAL A 211 25.46 -6.68 -7.31
N ASN A 212 26.40 -7.60 -7.58
CA ASN A 212 26.88 -7.85 -8.95
C ASN A 212 25.86 -8.58 -9.81
N ALA A 213 24.92 -9.31 -9.20
CA ALA A 213 23.80 -9.96 -9.88
C ALA A 213 22.63 -8.98 -10.15
N ARG A 214 22.69 -7.74 -9.63
CA ARG A 214 21.68 -6.70 -9.86
C ARG A 214 21.75 -6.22 -11.31
N LYS A 215 20.70 -6.49 -12.10
CA LYS A 215 20.51 -5.83 -13.41
C LYS A 215 20.48 -4.30 -13.23
N LYS A 216 21.49 -3.61 -13.74
CA LYS A 216 21.51 -2.14 -13.82
C LYS A 216 20.64 -1.70 -15.00
N LYS A 217 19.68 -0.79 -14.78
CA LYS A 217 19.00 -0.10 -15.91
C LYS A 217 20.05 0.69 -16.69
N ASN A 218 20.03 0.61 -18.01
CA ASN A 218 20.94 1.35 -18.87
C ASN A 218 20.76 2.86 -18.62
N LYS A 219 21.81 3.55 -18.16
CA LYS A 219 21.83 5.01 -17.93
C LYS A 219 21.50 5.87 -19.16
N ASN A 220 21.30 5.26 -20.33
CA ASN A 220 21.08 5.96 -21.60
C ASN A 220 19.61 6.05 -22.03
N GLN A 221 18.64 5.68 -21.19
CA GLN A 221 17.25 6.08 -21.44
C GLN A 221 17.12 7.57 -21.13
N LYS A 222 17.03 8.38 -22.18
CA LYS A 222 16.75 9.81 -22.07
C LYS A 222 15.41 9.99 -21.33
N PRO A 223 15.30 10.95 -20.40
CA PRO A 223 14.03 11.29 -19.77
C PRO A 223 13.17 12.00 -20.81
N GLY A 224 12.33 11.22 -21.47
CA GLY A 224 11.39 11.67 -22.48
C GLY A 224 10.45 10.51 -22.77
N PHE A 225 9.19 10.83 -22.96
CA PHE A 225 8.11 9.85 -23.10
C PHE A 225 8.33 9.01 -24.38
N GLU A 226 9.11 7.92 -24.30
CA GLU A 226 9.35 7.07 -25.46
C GLU A 226 8.22 6.06 -25.65
N LYS A 227 7.49 6.29 -26.74
CA LYS A 227 6.57 5.38 -27.42
C LYS A 227 6.99 3.91 -27.27
N THR A 228 6.05 3.13 -26.76
CA THR A 228 5.87 1.68 -26.95
C THR A 228 6.88 1.02 -27.91
N SER A 229 7.94 0.42 -27.38
CA SER A 229 8.63 -0.64 -28.10
C SER A 229 7.80 -1.91 -28.02
N ARG A 230 7.07 -2.16 -29.11
CA ARG A 230 6.43 -3.44 -29.42
C ARG A 230 7.47 -4.56 -29.47
N ARG A 231 7.63 -5.27 -28.36
CA ARG A 231 7.75 -6.73 -28.37
C ARG A 231 6.89 -7.25 -27.23
N GLN A 232 5.78 -7.87 -27.64
CA GLN A 232 4.85 -8.61 -26.78
C GLN A 232 5.63 -9.59 -25.90
N GLU A 233 5.87 -9.23 -24.64
CA GLU A 233 5.55 -10.16 -23.56
C GLU A 233 4.08 -9.89 -23.23
N GLN A 234 3.27 -10.93 -23.26
CA GLN A 234 1.82 -10.87 -23.33
C GLN A 234 1.21 -10.00 -22.20
N GLY A 235 0.51 -8.93 -22.57
CA GLY A 235 -0.69 -8.45 -21.89
C GLY A 235 -0.62 -8.08 -20.41
N GLY A 236 0.51 -7.57 -19.91
CA GLY A 236 0.61 -7.09 -18.53
C GLY A 236 1.17 -5.68 -18.46
N VAL A 237 0.53 -4.81 -17.67
CA VAL A 237 1.18 -3.61 -17.13
C VAL A 237 2.50 -4.05 -16.49
N SER A 238 3.63 -3.45 -16.85
CA SER A 238 4.92 -3.75 -16.22
C SER A 238 4.86 -3.25 -14.77
N LEU A 239 4.53 -4.15 -13.85
CA LEU A 239 4.47 -3.83 -12.42
C LEU A 239 5.86 -3.42 -11.91
N PRO A 240 5.95 -2.42 -11.02
CA PRO A 240 7.21 -2.11 -10.35
C PRO A 240 7.68 -3.33 -9.56
N VAL A 241 8.98 -3.57 -9.57
CA VAL A 241 9.58 -4.70 -8.83
C VAL A 241 10.41 -4.11 -7.70
N VAL A 242 10.18 -4.59 -6.48
CA VAL A 242 10.96 -4.26 -5.28
C VAL A 242 12.45 -4.57 -5.51
N GLY A 243 13.36 -3.70 -5.08
CA GLY A 243 14.81 -3.82 -5.28
C GLY A 243 15.38 -3.23 -6.57
N GLU A 244 14.55 -2.61 -7.43
CA GLU A 244 15.05 -1.76 -8.52
C GLU A 244 15.47 -0.38 -8.03
N THR A 245 16.51 0.20 -8.63
CA THR A 245 16.97 1.56 -8.27
C THR A 245 15.86 2.57 -8.53
N VAL A 246 15.57 3.42 -7.54
CA VAL A 246 14.55 4.46 -7.66
C VAL A 246 15.03 5.58 -8.59
N ASN A 247 14.15 6.03 -9.49
CA ASN A 247 14.45 7.14 -10.40
C ASN A 247 13.89 8.46 -9.86
N ASP A 248 14.75 9.25 -9.21
CA ASP A 248 14.38 10.54 -8.63
C ASP A 248 14.27 11.69 -9.66
N SER A 249 14.36 11.40 -10.96
CA SER A 249 14.30 12.42 -12.01
C SER A 249 12.94 13.10 -12.06
N LEU A 250 12.94 14.44 -12.02
CA LEU A 250 11.73 15.26 -12.14
C LEU A 250 11.25 15.33 -13.59
N PRO A 251 9.92 15.41 -13.84
CA PRO A 251 9.40 15.67 -15.18
C PRO A 251 9.88 17.05 -15.63
N VAL A 252 10.58 17.09 -16.76
CA VAL A 252 11.01 18.33 -17.41
C VAL A 252 10.14 18.56 -18.63
N VAL A 253 9.68 19.79 -18.81
CA VAL A 253 8.87 20.14 -19.98
C VAL A 253 9.78 20.11 -21.22
N GLU A 254 9.50 19.17 -22.13
CA GLU A 254 10.40 18.82 -23.24
C GLU A 254 10.61 19.95 -24.26
N SER A 255 9.66 20.90 -24.38
CA SER A 255 9.79 22.04 -25.30
C SER A 255 8.89 23.23 -24.93
N GLU A 256 9.29 24.42 -25.38
CA GLU A 256 8.50 25.66 -25.27
C GLU A 256 7.09 25.51 -25.88
N ASN A 257 6.98 24.82 -27.03
CA ASN A 257 5.70 24.58 -27.68
C ASN A 257 4.78 23.67 -26.84
N ALA A 258 5.34 22.68 -26.15
CA ALA A 258 4.57 21.82 -25.24
C ALA A 258 4.06 22.61 -24.03
N PHE A 259 4.89 23.49 -23.46
CA PHE A 259 4.48 24.34 -22.35
C PHE A 259 3.37 25.31 -22.74
N ARG A 260 3.54 26.00 -23.87
CA ARG A 260 2.59 26.99 -24.36
C ARG A 260 1.20 26.42 -24.63
N ASN A 261 1.14 25.20 -25.16
CA ASN A 261 -0.11 24.50 -25.43
C ASN A 261 -0.67 23.78 -24.19
N GLY A 262 0.14 23.65 -23.14
CA GLY A 262 -0.22 23.04 -21.89
C GLY A 262 -1.28 23.85 -21.13
N LYS A 263 -2.13 23.13 -20.40
CA LYS A 263 -3.08 23.71 -19.45
C LYS A 263 -2.74 23.20 -18.07
N TYR A 264 -2.71 24.11 -17.10
CA TYR A 264 -2.19 23.84 -15.76
C TYR A 264 -3.22 24.21 -14.70
N LEU A 265 -3.17 23.48 -13.58
CA LEU A 265 -3.91 23.74 -12.36
C LEU A 265 -2.92 23.73 -11.19
N ILE A 266 -2.94 24.77 -10.37
CA ILE A 266 -2.12 24.86 -9.15
C ILE A 266 -2.98 25.23 -7.95
N TYR A 267 -2.70 24.59 -6.82
CA TYR A 267 -3.26 24.91 -5.52
C TYR A 267 -2.19 25.61 -4.67
N VAL A 268 -2.55 26.71 -4.03
CA VAL A 268 -1.61 27.51 -3.22
C VAL A 268 -2.26 27.89 -1.90
N GLY A 269 -1.52 27.72 -0.80
CA GLY A 269 -2.00 28.03 0.56
C GLY A 269 -2.97 26.98 1.10
N GLY A 270 -3.86 27.39 2.00
CA GLY A 270 -4.85 26.51 2.63
C GLY A 270 -4.41 25.96 3.99
N GLY A 271 -5.37 25.37 4.70
CA GLY A 271 -5.16 24.77 6.02
C GLY A 271 -4.58 23.35 5.99
N ASP A 272 -4.29 22.81 4.80
CA ASP A 272 -3.82 21.43 4.61
C ASP A 272 -2.35 21.22 5.02
N ARG A 273 -1.56 22.30 5.08
CA ARG A 273 -0.15 22.23 5.43
C ARG A 273 0.01 21.83 6.90
N CYS A 274 0.97 20.95 7.18
CA CYS A 274 1.28 20.42 8.51
C CYS A 274 0.15 19.62 9.20
N LYS A 275 -0.89 19.25 8.45
CA LYS A 275 -1.91 18.29 8.91
C LYS A 275 -1.42 16.85 8.79
N SER A 276 -2.20 15.91 9.33
CA SER A 276 -1.88 14.48 9.24
C SER A 276 -1.69 14.05 7.78
N MET A 277 -0.87 13.02 7.54
CA MET A 277 -0.57 12.59 6.16
C MET A 277 -1.85 12.14 5.43
N ASN A 278 -2.79 11.53 6.15
CA ASN A 278 -4.13 11.21 5.67
C ASN A 278 -4.88 12.44 5.15
N HIS A 279 -4.88 13.53 5.91
CA HIS A 279 -5.53 14.78 5.53
C HIS A 279 -4.88 15.34 4.28
N TYR A 280 -3.55 15.43 4.27
CA TYR A 280 -2.79 15.89 3.10
C TYR A 280 -3.14 15.06 1.85
N LEU A 281 -3.12 13.73 1.94
CA LEU A 281 -3.43 12.84 0.82
C LEU A 281 -4.86 12.99 0.32
N TRP A 282 -5.82 13.12 1.24
CA TRP A 282 -7.22 13.32 0.91
C TRP A 282 -7.42 14.60 0.07
N SER A 283 -6.73 15.67 0.47
CA SER A 283 -6.69 16.96 -0.21
C SER A 283 -5.92 16.94 -1.52
N PHE A 284 -4.73 16.33 -1.53
CA PHE A 284 -3.92 16.20 -2.73
C PHE A 284 -4.65 15.41 -3.82
N LEU A 285 -5.29 14.30 -3.47
CA LEU A 285 -6.06 13.49 -4.42
C LEU A 285 -7.30 14.21 -4.92
N CYS A 286 -7.88 15.11 -4.12
CA CYS A 286 -8.94 15.99 -4.60
C CYS A 286 -8.40 16.94 -5.69
N ALA A 287 -7.27 17.60 -5.44
CA ALA A 287 -6.64 18.47 -6.43
C ALA A 287 -6.24 17.69 -7.72
N LEU A 288 -5.73 16.47 -7.58
CA LEU A 288 -5.40 15.59 -8.70
C LEU A 288 -6.64 15.14 -9.48
N GLY A 289 -7.73 14.79 -8.78
CA GLY A 289 -9.01 14.46 -9.39
C GLY A 289 -9.59 15.64 -10.16
N GLU A 290 -9.53 16.85 -9.62
CA GLU A 290 -9.97 18.06 -10.34
C GLU A 290 -9.11 18.30 -11.59
N ALA A 291 -7.79 18.17 -11.49
CA ALA A 291 -6.88 18.34 -12.63
C ALA A 291 -7.24 17.37 -13.77
N GLN A 292 -7.53 16.11 -13.42
CA GLN A 292 -7.98 15.10 -14.38
C GLN A 292 -9.33 15.44 -14.99
N TYR A 293 -10.29 15.87 -14.17
CA TYR A 293 -11.61 16.28 -14.64
C TYR A 293 -11.53 17.45 -15.63
N LEU A 294 -10.66 18.43 -15.36
CA LEU A 294 -10.45 19.60 -16.23
C LEU A 294 -9.50 19.33 -17.41
N ASN A 295 -8.92 18.13 -17.50
CA ASN A 295 -7.87 17.76 -18.46
C ASN A 295 -6.69 18.75 -18.42
N ARG A 296 -6.17 19.01 -17.22
CA ARG A 296 -5.05 19.91 -16.94
C ARG A 296 -3.94 19.16 -16.21
N THR A 297 -2.70 19.57 -16.44
CA THR A 297 -1.54 19.10 -15.67
C THR A 297 -1.58 19.71 -14.28
N LEU A 298 -1.54 18.88 -13.23
CA LEU A 298 -1.45 19.36 -11.86
C LEU A 298 -0.02 19.83 -11.59
N VAL A 299 0.13 21.10 -11.20
CA VAL A 299 1.39 21.62 -10.68
C VAL A 299 1.37 21.41 -9.17
N MET A 300 2.27 20.57 -8.67
CA MET A 300 2.32 20.18 -7.27
C MET A 300 3.59 20.64 -6.57
N ASP A 301 3.45 20.99 -5.29
CA ASP A 301 4.57 21.21 -4.38
C ASP A 301 5.16 19.86 -3.95
N LEU A 302 6.44 19.62 -4.25
CA LEU A 302 7.16 18.44 -3.75
C LEU A 302 7.66 18.62 -2.32
N THR A 303 7.56 19.82 -1.74
CA THR A 303 7.85 20.05 -0.32
C THR A 303 6.61 19.87 0.54
N LEU A 304 6.72 18.96 1.50
CA LEU A 304 5.71 18.62 2.49
C LEU A 304 6.08 19.20 3.85
N CYS A 305 5.05 19.49 4.64
CA CYS A 305 5.19 19.72 6.06
C CYS A 305 4.72 18.50 6.83
N LEU A 306 5.61 17.90 7.61
CA LEU A 306 5.29 16.78 8.47
C LEU A 306 4.66 17.30 9.77
N SER A 307 3.47 16.80 10.07
CA SER A 307 2.74 17.16 11.28
C SER A 307 3.47 16.72 12.54
N SER A 308 3.34 17.51 13.62
CA SER A 308 3.92 17.23 14.93
C SER A 308 3.52 15.86 15.52
N ILE A 309 2.41 15.28 15.06
CA ILE A 309 1.98 13.93 15.48
C ILE A 309 2.95 12.82 15.06
N TYR A 310 3.81 13.08 14.07
CA TYR A 310 4.80 12.13 13.57
C TYR A 310 6.22 12.47 14.00
N THR A 311 6.43 13.56 14.74
CA THR A 311 7.76 14.01 15.14
C THR A 311 8.01 13.70 16.61
N SER A 312 9.24 13.28 16.92
CA SER A 312 9.65 13.03 18.30
C SER A 312 9.71 14.32 19.14
N SER A 313 9.93 15.46 18.46
CA SER A 313 9.97 16.81 19.04
C SER A 313 8.59 17.39 19.37
N ASN A 314 7.49 16.76 18.88
CA ASN A 314 6.14 17.32 18.88
C ASN A 314 6.05 18.71 18.21
N GLN A 315 6.93 19.00 17.24
CA GLN A 315 6.92 20.22 16.44
C GLN A 315 6.68 19.88 14.97
N GLU A 316 6.06 20.80 14.24
CA GLU A 316 5.85 20.66 12.79
C GLU A 316 7.19 20.81 12.05
N GLU A 317 7.46 19.91 11.11
CA GLU A 317 8.71 19.89 10.36
C GLU A 317 8.45 20.20 8.88
N GLU A 318 8.84 21.40 8.47
CA GLU A 318 8.64 21.90 7.12
C GLU A 318 9.75 21.46 6.14
N GLY A 319 9.41 21.34 4.86
CA GLY A 319 10.41 21.11 3.80
C GLY A 319 10.84 19.66 3.57
N LYS A 320 10.05 18.68 4.03
CA LYS A 320 10.29 17.26 3.72
C LYS A 320 10.00 16.98 2.25
N ASP A 321 10.78 16.13 1.60
CA ASP A 321 10.57 15.79 0.20
C ASP A 321 9.45 14.74 0.04
N PHE A 322 8.48 14.99 -0.85
CA PHE A 322 7.39 14.08 -1.17
C PHE A 322 7.86 12.65 -1.53
N ARG A 323 9.00 12.54 -2.21
CA ARG A 323 9.58 11.26 -2.67
C ARG A 323 10.10 10.39 -1.54
N LEU A 324 10.24 10.93 -0.33
CA LEU A 324 10.56 10.14 0.85
C LEU A 324 9.39 9.22 1.24
N TYR A 325 8.16 9.68 1.02
CA TYR A 325 6.94 9.01 1.49
C TYR A 325 6.16 8.31 0.38
N PHE A 326 6.22 8.81 -0.86
CA PHE A 326 5.44 8.30 -1.98
C PHE A 326 6.29 8.03 -3.23
N ASP A 327 5.86 7.08 -4.06
CA ASP A 327 6.50 6.76 -5.33
C ASP A 327 6.12 7.78 -6.40
N PHE A 328 6.95 8.82 -6.53
CA PHE A 328 6.79 9.85 -7.56
C PHE A 328 7.08 9.34 -8.97
N GLU A 329 7.90 8.29 -9.14
CA GLU A 329 8.13 7.66 -10.44
C GLU A 329 6.83 7.04 -10.95
N HIS A 330 6.08 6.36 -10.08
CA HIS A 330 4.75 5.88 -10.44
C HIS A 330 3.77 7.03 -10.71
N LEU A 331 3.72 8.02 -9.82
CA LEU A 331 2.75 9.12 -9.94
C LEU A 331 2.90 9.89 -11.26
N LYS A 332 4.14 10.18 -11.69
CA LYS A 332 4.41 10.89 -12.95
C LYS A 332 4.14 10.05 -14.20
N GLU A 333 4.13 8.73 -14.09
CA GLU A 333 3.74 7.82 -15.18
C GLU A 333 2.21 7.66 -15.25
N ALA A 334 1.55 7.62 -14.09
CA ALA A 334 0.11 7.41 -13.98
C ALA A 334 -0.71 8.70 -14.22
N ALA A 335 -0.15 9.87 -13.90
CA ALA A 335 -0.84 11.14 -13.97
C ALA A 335 0.01 12.27 -14.57
N SER A 336 -0.65 13.27 -15.15
CA SER A 336 0.00 14.49 -15.63
C SER A 336 0.30 15.43 -14.46
N VAL A 337 1.48 15.27 -13.85
CA VAL A 337 1.96 16.11 -12.76
C VAL A 337 3.27 16.83 -13.14
N LEU A 338 3.49 18.01 -12.58
CA LEU A 338 4.70 18.81 -12.76
C LEU A 338 5.14 19.41 -11.42
N ASP A 339 6.45 19.45 -11.19
CA ASP A 339 7.02 20.13 -10.02
C ASP A 339 6.77 21.64 -10.06
N GLN A 340 6.34 22.20 -8.93
CA GLN A 340 6.05 23.62 -8.78
C GLN A 340 7.28 24.50 -9.01
N GLY A 341 8.45 24.11 -8.50
CA GLY A 341 9.68 24.89 -8.66
C GLY A 341 10.06 25.04 -10.13
N GLN A 342 10.11 23.92 -10.85
CA GLN A 342 10.36 23.88 -12.28
C GLN A 342 9.30 24.66 -13.08
N PHE A 343 8.02 24.48 -12.74
CA PHE A 343 6.92 25.18 -13.41
C PHE A 343 7.09 26.70 -13.33
N TRP A 344 7.44 27.25 -12.17
CA TRP A 344 7.59 28.70 -12.03
C TRP A 344 8.81 29.26 -12.77
N LEU A 345 9.90 28.49 -12.88
CA LEU A 345 11.06 28.86 -13.70
C LEU A 345 10.66 29.00 -15.17
N ASP A 346 9.93 28.00 -15.69
CA ASP A 346 9.46 27.96 -17.07
C ASP A 346 8.38 29.02 -17.35
N TRP A 347 7.44 29.19 -16.41
CA TRP A 347 6.39 30.20 -16.49
C TRP A 347 6.97 31.61 -16.55
N ASN A 348 7.93 31.96 -15.69
CA ASN A 348 8.57 33.27 -15.69
C ASN A 348 9.31 33.59 -17.00
N LYS A 349 9.84 32.56 -17.67
CA LYS A 349 10.53 32.68 -18.95
C LYS A 349 9.55 32.91 -20.11
N TRP A 350 8.44 32.18 -20.14
CA TRP A 350 7.55 32.12 -21.31
C TRP A 350 6.28 32.95 -21.19
N GLN A 351 5.80 33.28 -19.99
CA GLN A 351 4.59 34.08 -19.78
C GLN A 351 4.63 35.40 -20.56
N ARG A 352 5.76 36.13 -20.49
CA ARG A 352 5.93 37.41 -21.17
C ARG A 352 6.04 37.26 -22.69
N LYS A 353 6.61 36.15 -23.15
CA LYS A 353 6.87 35.87 -24.57
C LYS A 353 5.58 35.45 -25.29
N ASP A 354 4.80 34.57 -24.66
CA ASP A 354 3.65 33.91 -25.29
C ASP A 354 2.28 34.43 -24.84
N ARG A 355 2.26 35.46 -23.97
CA ARG A 355 1.04 36.07 -23.41
C ARG A 355 0.13 35.05 -22.72
N LEU A 356 0.72 34.15 -21.94
CA LEU A 356 -0.02 33.15 -21.16
C LEU A 356 -0.90 33.85 -20.12
N SER A 357 -2.15 33.41 -20.00
CA SER A 357 -3.14 33.99 -19.09
C SER A 357 -3.33 33.14 -17.84
N LEU A 358 -3.62 33.84 -16.73
CA LEU A 358 -3.82 33.29 -15.39
C LEU A 358 -5.25 33.59 -14.95
N TYR A 359 -5.99 32.54 -14.60
CA TYR A 359 -7.30 32.65 -13.96
C TYR A 359 -7.15 32.36 -12.46
N LEU A 360 -7.36 33.39 -11.64
CA LEU A 360 -7.31 33.27 -10.19
C LEU A 360 -8.69 32.87 -9.65
N VAL A 361 -8.72 31.81 -8.87
CA VAL A 361 -9.88 31.37 -8.09
C VAL A 361 -9.53 31.53 -6.63
N GLU A 362 -10.34 32.30 -5.92
CA GLU A 362 -10.25 32.38 -4.46
C GLU A 362 -11.14 31.28 -3.87
N ASP A 363 -10.58 30.54 -2.92
CA ASP A 363 -11.31 29.57 -2.09
C ASP A 363 -11.86 28.32 -2.86
N PHE A 364 -12.59 27.45 -2.17
CA PHE A 364 -13.20 26.22 -2.72
C PHE A 364 -14.57 26.43 -3.38
N ARG A 365 -15.21 27.59 -3.18
CA ARG A 365 -16.62 27.84 -3.56
C ARG A 365 -16.91 27.72 -5.06
N VAL A 366 -15.92 27.99 -5.91
CA VAL A 366 -16.07 27.81 -7.36
C VAL A 366 -15.91 26.32 -7.68
N THR A 367 -16.98 25.70 -8.13
CA THR A 367 -17.00 24.27 -8.49
C THR A 367 -16.18 23.99 -9.75
N PRO A 368 -15.53 22.82 -9.86
CA PRO A 368 -14.83 22.36 -11.07
C PRO A 368 -15.68 22.46 -12.35
N MET A 369 -16.99 22.22 -12.27
CA MET A 369 -17.91 22.33 -13.41
C MET A 369 -17.99 23.75 -14.01
N LYS A 370 -17.73 24.80 -13.21
CA LYS A 370 -17.68 26.18 -13.71
C LYS A 370 -16.32 26.49 -14.33
N LEU A 371 -15.28 25.77 -13.92
CA LEU A 371 -13.92 25.95 -14.41
C LEU A 371 -13.65 25.21 -15.73
N SER A 372 -14.51 24.28 -16.14
CA SER A 372 -14.36 23.58 -17.43
C SER A 372 -14.44 24.52 -18.64
N GLU A 373 -15.13 25.65 -18.50
CA GLU A 373 -15.25 26.66 -19.57
C GLU A 373 -14.04 27.62 -19.64
N VAL A 374 -13.20 27.63 -18.61
CA VAL A 374 -12.05 28.54 -18.51
C VAL A 374 -10.97 28.15 -19.50
N LYS A 375 -10.64 29.07 -20.40
CA LYS A 375 -9.65 28.88 -21.48
C LYS A 375 -8.22 29.22 -21.09
N ASP A 376 -8.04 29.89 -19.95
CA ASP A 376 -6.74 30.32 -19.45
C ASP A 376 -5.74 29.17 -19.31
N SER A 377 -4.46 29.49 -19.58
CA SER A 377 -3.37 28.52 -19.52
C SER A 377 -3.18 27.99 -18.11
N LEU A 378 -3.24 28.86 -17.10
CA LEU A 378 -3.10 28.49 -15.69
C LEU A 378 -4.37 28.84 -14.92
N ILE A 379 -4.93 27.87 -14.20
CA ILE A 379 -5.90 28.11 -13.14
C ILE A 379 -5.14 28.02 -11.81
N MET A 380 -5.19 29.08 -11.03
CA MET A 380 -4.61 29.12 -9.69
C MET A 380 -5.74 29.18 -8.68
N ARG A 381 -5.87 28.13 -7.88
CA ARG A 381 -6.72 28.14 -6.68
C ARG A 381 -5.89 28.61 -5.50
N LYS A 382 -6.23 29.78 -4.98
CA LYS A 382 -5.57 30.37 -3.81
C LYS A 382 -6.49 30.23 -2.61
N PHE A 383 -6.00 29.52 -1.61
CA PHE A 383 -6.66 29.33 -0.34
C PHE A 383 -6.06 30.25 0.73
N GLY A 384 -6.91 30.74 1.63
CA GLY A 384 -6.48 31.54 2.79
C GLY A 384 -5.80 30.69 3.86
N SER A 385 -5.30 31.34 4.91
CA SER A 385 -4.62 30.70 6.05
C SER A 385 -5.55 30.33 7.22
N VAL A 386 -6.86 30.59 7.11
CA VAL A 386 -7.76 30.64 8.27
C VAL A 386 -8.68 29.41 8.31
N GLU A 387 -8.58 28.62 9.38
CA GLU A 387 -9.58 27.62 9.80
C GLU A 387 -10.89 28.34 10.17
N PRO A 388 -12.07 27.77 9.87
CA PRO A 388 -12.34 26.33 9.90
C PRO A 388 -12.58 25.64 8.54
N ASP A 389 -12.52 26.33 7.39
CA ASP A 389 -13.04 25.74 6.14
C ASP A 389 -12.16 25.89 4.89
N ASN A 390 -10.95 26.44 4.98
CA ASN A 390 -10.09 26.66 3.79
C ASN A 390 -9.19 25.46 3.49
N TYR A 391 -9.78 24.28 3.28
CA TYR A 391 -9.05 23.06 2.92
C TYR A 391 -9.29 22.67 1.47
N TRP A 392 -8.28 22.09 0.81
CA TRP A 392 -8.37 21.71 -0.61
C TRP A 392 -9.42 20.63 -0.85
N TYR A 393 -9.59 19.69 0.08
CA TYR A 393 -10.56 18.61 -0.07
C TYR A 393 -12.01 19.08 -0.21
N ARG A 394 -12.33 20.29 0.30
CA ARG A 394 -13.67 20.90 0.16
C ARG A 394 -14.07 21.10 -1.30
N VAL A 395 -13.11 21.21 -2.23
CA VAL A 395 -13.40 21.34 -3.67
C VAL A 395 -14.13 20.10 -4.21
N CYS A 396 -13.91 18.93 -3.61
CA CYS A 396 -14.48 17.64 -4.03
C CYS A 396 -15.67 17.20 -3.15
N GLU A 397 -16.20 18.08 -2.29
CA GLU A 397 -17.36 17.77 -1.45
C GLU A 397 -18.66 18.36 -2.02
N GLY A 398 -19.80 17.78 -1.61
CA GLY A 398 -21.12 18.26 -2.00
C GLY A 398 -21.44 17.87 -3.45
N GLU A 399 -21.83 18.84 -4.26
CA GLU A 399 -22.26 18.60 -5.66
C GLU A 399 -21.14 18.01 -6.54
N THR A 400 -19.87 18.22 -6.17
CA THR A 400 -18.70 17.80 -6.93
C THR A 400 -18.26 16.37 -6.62
N GLU A 401 -18.71 15.78 -5.50
CA GLU A 401 -18.31 14.45 -5.05
C GLU A 401 -18.70 13.35 -6.06
N SER A 402 -19.83 13.52 -6.73
CA SER A 402 -20.32 12.59 -7.76
C SER A 402 -19.55 12.68 -9.09
N VAL A 403 -18.83 13.78 -9.31
CA VAL A 403 -18.19 14.12 -10.59
C VAL A 403 -16.68 13.95 -10.52
N VAL A 404 -16.06 14.45 -9.46
CA VAL A 404 -14.62 14.41 -9.26
C VAL A 404 -14.25 13.20 -8.43
N GLN A 405 -13.74 12.17 -9.10
CA GLN A 405 -13.22 11.00 -8.42
C GLN A 405 -11.80 11.25 -7.92
N ARG A 406 -11.52 10.82 -6.69
CA ARG A 406 -10.18 10.87 -6.11
C ARG A 406 -9.39 9.65 -6.55
N PRO A 407 -8.31 9.80 -7.34
CA PRO A 407 -7.62 8.69 -7.96
C PRO A 407 -6.61 8.06 -6.99
N TRP A 408 -7.11 7.43 -5.90
CA TRP A 408 -6.29 6.72 -4.90
C TRP A 408 -5.34 5.69 -5.50
N HIS A 409 -5.67 5.19 -6.69
CA HIS A 409 -4.88 4.19 -7.38
C HIS A 409 -3.55 4.71 -7.96
N GLN A 410 -3.36 6.02 -8.04
CA GLN A 410 -2.19 6.65 -8.69
C GLN A 410 -1.12 7.10 -7.71
N ILE A 411 -1.40 7.11 -6.40
CA ILE A 411 -0.40 7.31 -5.37
C ILE A 411 -0.05 5.97 -4.78
N TRP A 412 1.24 5.66 -4.80
CA TRP A 412 1.81 4.54 -4.07
C TRP A 412 2.77 5.00 -2.98
N LYS A 413 2.93 4.16 -1.96
CA LYS A 413 3.96 4.36 -0.94
C LYS A 413 5.37 4.32 -1.55
N SER A 414 6.31 5.02 -0.93
CA SER A 414 7.69 5.10 -1.39
C SER A 414 8.31 3.71 -1.55
N ARG A 415 8.95 3.47 -2.70
CA ARG A 415 9.65 2.21 -2.97
C ARG A 415 10.74 1.92 -1.94
N ARG A 416 11.41 2.96 -1.44
CA ARG A 416 12.46 2.84 -0.40
C ARG A 416 11.91 2.28 0.90
N LEU A 417 10.69 2.66 1.27
CA LEU A 417 10.02 2.11 2.44
C LEU A 417 9.58 0.66 2.18
N MET A 418 9.09 0.34 0.97
CA MET A 418 8.73 -1.04 0.61
C MET A 418 9.95 -1.97 0.54
N ASP A 419 11.13 -1.45 0.19
CA ASP A 419 12.39 -2.20 0.21
C ASP A 419 12.77 -2.59 1.65
N ILE A 420 12.61 -1.67 2.62
CA ILE A 420 12.77 -1.97 4.06
C ILE A 420 11.78 -3.06 4.49
N VAL A 421 10.50 -2.92 4.14
CA VAL A 421 9.47 -3.92 4.49
C VAL A 421 9.83 -5.30 3.95
N SER A 422 10.30 -5.36 2.70
CA SER A 422 10.69 -6.61 2.06
C SER A 422 11.96 -7.21 2.67
N ALA A 423 12.90 -6.38 3.12
CA ALA A 423 14.08 -6.82 3.85
C ALA A 423 13.70 -7.43 5.22
N ILE A 424 12.78 -6.80 5.96
CA ILE A 424 12.24 -7.33 7.23
C ILE A 424 11.53 -8.67 6.97
N ALA A 425 10.59 -8.70 6.03
CA ALA A 425 9.87 -9.92 5.66
C ALA A 425 10.82 -11.03 5.22
N SER A 426 11.90 -10.68 4.51
CA SER A 426 12.90 -11.65 4.08
C SER A 426 13.77 -12.19 5.23
N ARG A 427 14.07 -11.41 6.27
CA ARG A 427 14.75 -11.89 7.48
C ARG A 427 13.85 -12.81 8.31
N LEU A 428 12.55 -12.58 8.24
CA LEU A 428 11.51 -13.46 8.78
C LEU A 428 11.16 -14.63 7.84
N ASN A 429 11.96 -14.86 6.79
CA ASN A 429 11.78 -15.91 5.78
C ASN A 429 10.42 -15.93 5.08
N TRP A 430 9.69 -14.82 5.09
CA TRP A 430 8.29 -14.76 4.62
C TRP A 430 7.35 -15.77 5.32
N ASP A 431 7.76 -16.26 6.50
CA ASP A 431 6.99 -17.20 7.34
C ASP A 431 6.88 -16.64 8.76
N TYR A 432 5.95 -15.70 8.93
CA TYR A 432 5.64 -15.11 10.21
C TYR A 432 4.16 -14.76 10.31
N ASP A 433 3.68 -14.69 11.54
CA ASP A 433 2.37 -14.15 11.89
C ASP A 433 2.54 -12.74 12.45
N SER A 434 1.48 -11.93 12.36
CA SER A 434 1.55 -10.53 12.75
C SER A 434 0.42 -10.16 13.70
N VAL A 435 0.76 -9.38 14.71
CA VAL A 435 -0.16 -8.93 15.75
C VAL A 435 -0.08 -7.42 15.88
N HIS A 436 -1.22 -6.77 15.82
CA HIS A 436 -1.36 -5.35 16.06
C HIS A 436 -1.87 -5.11 17.48
N ILE A 437 -1.11 -4.37 18.28
CA ILE A 437 -1.38 -4.12 19.70
C ILE A 437 -1.42 -2.62 19.97
N VAL A 438 -2.59 -2.10 20.33
CA VAL A 438 -2.77 -0.67 20.65
C VAL A 438 -2.93 -0.48 22.15
N ARG A 439 -1.82 -0.24 22.85
CA ARG A 439 -1.74 -0.11 24.32
C ARG A 439 -1.14 1.21 24.83
N GLY A 440 -0.07 1.72 24.24
CA GLY A 440 0.78 2.78 24.79
C GLY A 440 0.04 4.02 25.33
N GLU A 441 -0.76 4.71 24.51
CA GLU A 441 -1.52 5.88 24.97
C GLU A 441 -2.63 5.51 25.98
N LYS A 442 -3.32 4.38 25.75
CA LYS A 442 -4.36 3.88 26.64
C LYS A 442 -3.78 3.57 28.04
N ALA A 443 -2.55 3.05 28.09
CA ALA A 443 -1.88 2.72 29.34
C ALA A 443 -1.46 3.96 30.14
N ARG A 444 -1.21 5.09 29.48
CA ARG A 444 -0.92 6.38 30.11
C ARG A 444 -2.18 7.04 30.70
N ASN A 445 -3.34 6.89 30.03
CA ASN A 445 -4.61 7.49 30.44
C ASN A 445 -5.55 6.49 31.13
N ARG A 446 -5.19 6.10 32.36
CA ARG A 446 -5.96 5.13 33.16
C ARG A 446 -7.36 5.59 33.56
N ASP A 447 -7.59 6.89 33.64
CA ASP A 447 -8.90 7.46 33.99
C ASP A 447 -9.95 7.22 32.89
N VAL A 448 -9.49 7.16 31.63
CA VAL A 448 -10.35 6.90 30.46
C VAL A 448 -10.51 5.40 30.20
N TRP A 449 -9.49 4.59 30.56
CA TRP A 449 -9.46 3.14 30.32
C TRP A 449 -9.16 2.35 31.61
N PRO A 450 -10.09 2.30 32.58
CA PRO A 450 -9.85 1.70 33.89
C PRO A 450 -9.64 0.18 33.85
N ASN A 451 -10.26 -0.52 32.90
CA ASN A 451 -10.16 -1.98 32.77
C ASN A 451 -9.01 -2.45 31.86
N LEU A 452 -8.24 -1.53 31.27
CA LEU A 452 -7.18 -1.87 30.31
C LEU A 452 -6.17 -2.88 30.86
N ALA A 453 -5.82 -2.77 32.16
CA ALA A 453 -4.88 -3.67 32.80
C ALA A 453 -5.41 -5.11 32.90
N GLN A 454 -6.73 -5.29 32.92
CA GLN A 454 -7.39 -6.60 32.95
C GLN A 454 -7.61 -7.12 31.53
N ASP A 455 -8.15 -6.27 30.64
CA ASP A 455 -8.52 -6.63 29.26
C ASP A 455 -7.30 -6.88 28.37
N MET A 456 -6.23 -6.12 28.57
CA MET A 456 -4.93 -6.26 27.89
C MET A 456 -3.87 -6.75 28.87
N SER A 457 -4.25 -7.64 29.79
CA SER A 457 -3.29 -8.37 30.61
C SER A 457 -2.48 -9.32 29.73
N LEU A 458 -1.25 -9.60 30.14
CA LEU A 458 -0.38 -10.54 29.43
C LEU A 458 -1.01 -11.94 29.30
N ASP A 459 -1.69 -12.40 30.35
CA ASP A 459 -2.40 -13.69 30.34
C ASP A 459 -3.56 -13.69 29.33
N ALA A 460 -4.28 -12.57 29.20
CA ALA A 460 -5.32 -12.40 28.19
C ALA A 460 -4.72 -12.41 26.77
N LEU A 461 -3.58 -11.75 26.57
CA LEU A 461 -2.90 -11.73 25.28
C LEU A 461 -2.35 -13.11 24.90
N ILE A 462 -1.70 -13.81 25.84
CA ILE A 462 -1.24 -15.19 25.63
C ILE A 462 -2.43 -16.08 25.28
N SER A 463 -3.54 -15.99 26.01
CA SER A 463 -4.74 -16.78 25.74
C SER A 463 -5.35 -16.46 24.37
N ALA A 464 -5.37 -15.18 23.97
CA ALA A 464 -5.89 -14.75 22.68
C ALA A 464 -5.03 -15.21 21.49
N LEU A 465 -3.71 -15.36 21.70
CA LEU A 465 -2.77 -15.80 20.68
C LEU A 465 -2.62 -17.32 20.64
N GLN A 466 -2.74 -18.02 21.77
CA GLN A 466 -2.50 -19.47 21.88
C GLN A 466 -3.41 -20.30 20.97
N ASP A 467 -4.66 -19.90 20.78
CA ASP A 467 -5.59 -20.60 19.88
C ASP A 467 -5.41 -20.21 18.40
N LYS A 468 -4.63 -19.17 18.11
CA LYS A 468 -4.51 -18.58 16.78
C LYS A 468 -3.13 -18.80 16.14
N ILE A 469 -2.06 -18.78 16.93
CA ILE A 469 -0.66 -18.90 16.48
C ILE A 469 -0.03 -20.13 17.13
N GLU A 470 0.64 -20.95 16.32
CA GLU A 470 1.35 -22.14 16.79
C GLU A 470 2.61 -21.74 17.56
N ASP A 471 2.91 -22.52 18.60
CA ASP A 471 4.11 -22.33 19.42
C ASP A 471 5.40 -22.44 18.58
N GLY A 472 6.38 -21.58 18.87
CA GLY A 472 7.67 -21.52 18.21
C GLY A 472 7.71 -20.72 16.89
N ARG A 473 6.58 -20.19 16.41
CA ARG A 473 6.54 -19.36 15.19
C ARG A 473 7.13 -17.97 15.40
N ASN A 474 7.56 -17.35 14.31
CA ASN A 474 7.94 -15.93 14.29
C ASN A 474 6.68 -15.06 14.35
N VAL A 475 6.64 -14.14 15.30
CA VAL A 475 5.53 -13.21 15.50
C VAL A 475 6.05 -11.78 15.44
N TYR A 476 5.59 -11.04 14.44
CA TYR A 476 5.86 -9.62 14.31
C TYR A 476 4.80 -8.82 15.08
N ILE A 477 5.24 -7.98 16.03
CA ILE A 477 4.34 -7.16 16.85
C ILE A 477 4.44 -5.71 16.41
N ALA A 478 3.38 -5.22 15.77
CA ALA A 478 3.17 -3.80 15.50
C ALA A 478 2.50 -3.17 16.72
N THR A 479 3.22 -2.31 17.44
CA THR A 479 2.75 -1.77 18.72
C THR A 479 3.17 -0.33 18.95
N ASN A 480 2.32 0.38 19.69
CA ASN A 480 2.58 1.72 20.18
C ASN A 480 3.07 1.77 21.62
N GLU A 481 3.26 0.60 22.22
CA GLU A 481 3.85 0.46 23.54
C GLU A 481 5.34 0.79 23.47
N THR A 482 5.77 1.76 24.28
CA THR A 482 7.17 2.17 24.35
C THR A 482 8.02 1.16 25.11
N ASP A 483 7.41 0.43 26.04
CA ASP A 483 8.07 -0.58 26.86
C ASP A 483 7.91 -1.98 26.24
N THR A 484 8.90 -2.40 25.45
CA THR A 484 8.91 -3.74 24.85
C THR A 484 9.13 -4.85 25.88
N SER A 485 9.56 -4.54 27.11
CA SER A 485 9.72 -5.54 28.18
C SER A 485 8.38 -6.15 28.58
N PHE A 486 7.28 -5.43 28.37
CA PHE A 486 5.92 -5.94 28.57
C PHE A 486 5.64 -7.24 27.80
N PHE A 487 6.28 -7.42 26.65
CA PHE A 487 6.11 -8.60 25.79
C PHE A 487 7.12 -9.71 26.07
N GLU A 488 8.04 -9.56 27.03
CA GLU A 488 9.05 -10.59 27.32
C GLU A 488 8.46 -11.98 27.58
N PRO A 489 7.36 -12.14 28.33
CA PRO A 489 6.85 -13.48 28.62
C PRO A 489 6.24 -14.20 27.41
N LEU A 490 5.93 -13.48 26.33
CA LEU A 490 5.55 -14.12 25.07
C LEU A 490 6.75 -14.81 24.39
N LYS A 491 7.99 -14.44 24.75
CA LYS A 491 9.21 -15.02 24.18
C LYS A 491 9.39 -16.49 24.57
N ASP A 492 8.75 -16.91 25.66
CA ASP A 492 8.76 -18.31 26.08
C ASP A 492 8.02 -19.22 25.09
N LYS A 493 7.05 -18.67 24.34
CA LYS A 493 6.23 -19.40 23.36
C LYS A 493 6.53 -19.03 21.91
N TYR A 494 6.91 -17.78 21.65
CA TYR A 494 7.02 -17.23 20.29
C TYR A 494 8.36 -16.53 20.08
N SER A 495 8.84 -16.53 18.83
CA SER A 495 9.98 -15.71 18.43
C SER A 495 9.47 -14.32 18.06
N ILE A 496 9.60 -13.36 18.97
CA ILE A 496 9.01 -12.01 18.82
C ILE A 496 9.97 -11.07 18.10
N HIS A 497 9.43 -10.30 17.17
CA HIS A 497 10.13 -9.26 16.45
C HIS A 497 9.35 -7.95 16.47
N PHE A 498 10.07 -6.84 16.64
CA PHE A 498 9.55 -5.48 16.57
C PHE A 498 10.24 -4.72 15.43
N LEU A 499 9.65 -3.61 15.01
CA LEU A 499 10.28 -2.73 14.02
C LEU A 499 11.72 -2.37 14.42
N ASN A 500 11.94 -1.97 15.68
CA ASN A 500 13.26 -1.53 16.16
C ASN A 500 14.37 -2.60 16.08
N ASP A 501 14.04 -3.88 15.99
CA ASP A 501 15.02 -4.97 15.87
C ASP A 501 15.74 -4.92 14.51
N TYR A 502 15.18 -4.20 13.54
CA TYR A 502 15.71 -4.03 12.18
C TYR A 502 16.23 -2.61 11.91
N LYS A 503 16.63 -1.89 12.96
CA LYS A 503 17.11 -0.51 12.84
C LYS A 503 18.27 -0.34 11.87
N ASP A 504 19.07 -1.39 11.67
CA ASP A 504 20.17 -1.41 10.71
C ASP A 504 19.73 -1.21 9.24
N LEU A 505 18.44 -1.36 8.94
CA LEU A 505 17.90 -1.08 7.60
C LEU A 505 17.73 0.42 7.29
N TRP A 506 17.79 1.29 8.30
CA TRP A 506 17.70 2.75 8.13
C TRP A 506 18.70 3.52 9.01
N ASP A 507 19.67 2.83 9.61
CA ASP A 507 20.76 3.48 10.34
C ASP A 507 21.76 4.16 9.38
N GLU A 508 22.79 4.79 9.93
CA GLU A 508 23.80 5.54 9.18
C GLU A 508 24.58 4.70 8.15
N ASN A 509 24.60 3.37 8.30
CA ASN A 509 25.30 2.44 7.40
C ASN A 509 24.37 1.85 6.31
N SER A 510 23.07 2.14 6.37
CA SER A 510 22.07 1.56 5.48
C SER A 510 22.07 2.17 4.07
N GLU A 511 21.64 1.38 3.07
CA GLU A 511 21.39 1.88 1.70
C GLU A 511 20.33 3.00 1.74
N TRP A 512 19.27 2.81 2.54
CA TRP A 512 18.22 3.79 2.74
C TRP A 512 18.78 5.16 3.16
N TYR A 513 19.61 5.20 4.20
CA TYR A 513 20.20 6.45 4.71
C TYR A 513 21.06 7.14 3.65
N SER A 514 21.85 6.36 2.91
CA SER A 514 22.70 6.90 1.84
C SER A 514 21.87 7.51 0.69
N GLU A 515 20.77 6.86 0.30
CA GLU A 515 19.90 7.32 -0.78
C GLU A 515 19.09 8.55 -0.36
N THR A 516 18.51 8.55 0.84
CA THR A 516 17.68 9.66 1.33
C THR A 516 18.52 10.89 1.65
N THR A 517 19.73 10.71 2.19
CA THR A 517 20.68 11.82 2.39
C THR A 517 21.05 12.47 1.06
N LYS A 518 21.29 11.66 0.02
CA LYS A 518 21.59 12.18 -1.32
C LYS A 518 20.39 12.92 -1.92
N LEU A 519 19.18 12.39 -1.74
CA LEU A 519 17.94 13.04 -2.17
C LEU A 519 17.72 14.38 -1.47
N ASN A 520 18.07 14.45 -0.19
CA ASN A 520 17.92 15.62 0.66
C ASN A 520 19.18 16.53 0.64
N ASN A 521 19.82 16.67 -0.52
CA ASN A 521 20.97 17.57 -0.73
C ASN A 521 22.15 17.36 0.23
N GLY A 522 22.40 16.13 0.66
CA GLY A 522 23.47 15.78 1.59
C GLY A 522 23.10 15.93 3.07
N VAL A 523 21.86 16.33 3.39
CA VAL A 523 21.38 16.44 4.77
C VAL A 523 20.77 15.10 5.20
N PRO A 524 21.24 14.51 6.30
CA PRO A 524 20.67 13.27 6.84
C PRO A 524 19.16 13.37 7.07
N VAL A 525 18.44 12.30 6.72
CA VAL A 525 16.99 12.19 6.93
C VAL A 525 16.74 11.28 8.13
N GLU A 526 16.01 11.77 9.13
CA GLU A 526 15.53 10.94 10.24
C GLU A 526 14.42 9.99 9.75
N PHE A 527 14.46 8.75 10.22
CA PHE A 527 13.39 7.78 10.01
C PHE A 527 12.20 8.11 10.92
N ASP A 528 11.39 9.06 10.46
CA ASP A 528 10.34 9.73 11.23
C ASP A 528 9.14 8.83 11.58
N GLY A 529 8.24 9.33 12.43
CA GLY A 529 7.09 8.58 12.92
C GLY A 529 6.15 8.10 11.82
N TYR A 530 5.98 8.85 10.72
CA TYR A 530 5.13 8.41 9.61
C TYR A 530 5.80 7.28 8.82
N MET A 531 7.11 7.36 8.57
CA MET A 531 7.85 6.27 7.91
C MET A 531 7.80 4.99 8.74
N ARG A 532 7.98 5.11 10.06
CA ARG A 532 7.88 3.97 11.00
C ARG A 532 6.52 3.33 10.93
N VAL A 533 5.45 4.11 11.08
CA VAL A 533 4.06 3.66 10.98
C VAL A 533 3.77 3.01 9.62
N SER A 534 4.27 3.62 8.54
CA SER A 534 4.09 3.11 7.19
C SER A 534 4.78 1.76 6.99
N VAL A 535 6.00 1.57 7.50
CA VAL A 535 6.71 0.29 7.39
C VAL A 535 6.08 -0.77 8.31
N ASP A 536 5.78 -0.41 9.55
CA ASP A 536 5.20 -1.31 10.56
C ASP A 536 3.86 -1.89 10.08
N THR A 537 2.99 -1.03 9.55
CA THR A 537 1.69 -1.41 8.97
C THR A 537 1.85 -2.37 7.77
N GLU A 538 2.87 -2.13 6.94
CA GLU A 538 3.12 -2.92 5.74
C GLU A 538 3.76 -4.27 6.02
N VAL A 539 4.58 -4.38 7.07
CA VAL A 539 5.07 -5.66 7.58
C VAL A 539 3.90 -6.43 8.21
N LEU A 540 3.06 -5.75 9.00
CA LEU A 540 1.85 -6.35 9.59
C LEU A 540 0.98 -7.01 8.50
N PHE A 541 0.69 -6.32 7.40
CA PHE A 541 -0.16 -6.88 6.34
C PHE A 541 0.45 -8.04 5.55
N ARG A 542 1.77 -8.24 5.60
CA ARG A 542 2.47 -9.35 4.95
C ARG A 542 2.54 -10.61 5.81
N GLY A 543 2.15 -10.55 7.08
CA GLY A 543 2.01 -11.72 7.94
C GLY A 543 0.93 -12.68 7.47
N LYS A 544 1.13 -14.00 7.69
CA LYS A 544 0.20 -15.06 7.28
C LYS A 544 -1.14 -14.93 8.00
N LYS A 545 -1.11 -14.83 9.33
CA LYS A 545 -2.25 -14.46 10.17
C LYS A 545 -2.07 -13.04 10.68
N GLN A 546 -3.12 -12.24 10.58
CA GLN A 546 -3.19 -10.87 11.10
C GLN A 546 -4.18 -10.87 12.26
N ILE A 547 -3.70 -10.53 13.45
CA ILE A 547 -4.51 -10.50 14.67
C ILE A 547 -4.51 -9.07 15.20
N GLU A 548 -5.70 -8.50 15.39
CA GLU A 548 -5.87 -7.22 16.07
C GLU A 548 -6.27 -7.47 17.53
N SER A 549 -5.61 -6.76 18.46
CA SER A 549 -5.89 -6.83 19.89
C SER A 549 -5.89 -5.45 20.56
#